data_AF-A0A7W5JU64-F1
#
_entry.id   AF-A0A7W5JU64-F1
#
_cell.length_a   1.000
_cell.length_b   1.000
_cell.length_c   1.000
_cell.angle_alpha   90.00
_cell.angle_beta   90.00
_cell.angle_gamma   90.00
#
_symmetry.space_group_name_H-M   'P 1'
#
loop_
_entity.id
_entity.type
_entity.pdbx_description
1 polymer ?
#
loop_
_entity_poly.entity_id
_entity_poly.type
_entity_poly.pdbx_seq_one_letter_code
_entity_poly.pdbx_strand_id
1 'polypeptide(L)'
;MAAEAVAALGTGWAYDRVKGRVLLVLPFLVAAVPPLAFTGSGVAVLVGVLLWGAAMGVQDSTVKALVADLVPAPTRASAYGVFAAVQGGAAVVGGVAAGALYERSLPALVTVVAITQVVALVLLVVTLRHVRRVRTA
;
A
#
# COMPACT_ATOMS: atom_id res chain seq x y z
N MET A 1 1.30 3.62 14.11
CA MET A 1 0.59 3.40 15.39
C MET A 1 -0.62 4.31 15.56
N ALA A 2 -0.54 5.56 16.05
CA ALA A 2 -1.76 6.37 16.26
C ALA A 2 -2.47 6.79 14.95
N ALA A 3 -1.73 7.40 14.00
CA ALA A 3 -2.27 7.79 12.70
C ALA A 3 -2.79 6.59 11.89
N GLU A 4 -2.10 5.46 12.00
CA GLU A 4 -2.48 4.19 11.40
C GLU A 4 -3.79 3.64 11.97
N ALA A 5 -3.97 3.67 13.29
CA ALA A 5 -5.21 3.22 13.93
C ALA A 5 -6.41 4.07 13.49
N VAL A 6 -6.24 5.39 13.43
CA VAL A 6 -7.29 6.32 12.96
C VAL A 6 -7.61 6.07 11.48
N ALA A 7 -6.59 5.93 10.65
CA ALA A 7 -6.77 5.62 9.23
C ALA A 7 -7.45 4.28 9.03
N ALA A 8 -7.04 3.23 9.75
CA ALA A 8 -7.61 1.89 9.66
C ALA A 8 -9.10 1.86 10.02
N LEU A 9 -9.52 2.63 11.03
CA LEU A 9 -10.94 2.79 11.37
C LEU A 9 -11.75 3.41 10.22
N GLY A 10 -11.25 4.52 9.67
CA GLY A 10 -11.90 5.20 8.54
C GLY A 10 -11.92 4.34 7.27
N THR A 11 -10.86 3.59 7.01
CA THR A 11 -10.72 2.79 5.79
C THR A 11 -11.52 1.50 5.86
N GLY A 12 -11.66 0.90 7.04
CA GLY A 12 -12.56 -0.24 7.25
C GLY A 12 -14.01 0.12 6.89
N TRP A 13 -14.50 1.25 7.41
CA TRP A 13 -15.81 1.78 7.05
C TRP A 13 -15.94 2.09 5.55
N ALA A 14 -14.90 2.67 4.94
CA ALA A 14 -14.90 2.95 3.51
C ALA A 14 -14.92 1.65 2.66
N TYR A 15 -14.22 0.61 3.12
CA TYR A 15 -14.16 -0.69 2.44
C TYR A 15 -15.53 -1.35 2.40
N ASP A 16 -16.33 -1.21 3.46
CA ASP A 16 -17.69 -1.75 3.46
C ASP A 16 -18.57 -1.16 2.34
N ARG A 17 -18.31 0.09 1.94
CA ARG A 17 -19.07 0.80 0.91
C ARG A 17 -18.53 0.66 -0.50
N VAL A 18 -17.22 0.75 -0.69
CA VAL A 18 -16.60 0.75 -2.04
C VAL A 18 -15.71 -0.46 -2.31
N LYS A 19 -15.63 -1.40 -1.36
CA LYS A 19 -14.85 -2.65 -1.42
C LYS A 19 -13.38 -2.36 -1.76
N GLY A 20 -12.75 -3.24 -2.54
CA GLY A 20 -11.34 -3.11 -2.94
C GLY A 20 -10.96 -1.80 -3.64
N ARG A 21 -11.91 -0.94 -4.05
CA ARG A 21 -11.58 0.37 -4.63
C ARG A 21 -10.93 1.33 -3.63
N VAL A 22 -11.10 1.14 -2.32
CA VAL A 22 -10.40 1.95 -1.31
C VAL A 22 -8.88 1.88 -1.49
N LEU A 23 -8.37 0.73 -1.94
CA LEU A 23 -6.93 0.51 -2.15
C LEU A 23 -6.34 1.41 -3.24
N LEU A 24 -7.16 2.00 -4.12
CA LEU A 24 -6.66 2.90 -5.18
C LEU A 24 -6.01 4.17 -4.62
N VAL A 25 -6.28 4.53 -3.36
CA VAL A 25 -5.65 5.69 -2.70
C VAL A 25 -4.19 5.39 -2.31
N LEU A 26 -3.85 4.12 -2.07
CA LEU A 26 -2.53 3.71 -1.53
C LEU A 26 -1.35 4.21 -2.37
N PRO A 27 -1.32 4.00 -3.70
CA PRO A 27 -0.17 4.40 -4.50
C PRO A 27 0.12 5.90 -4.42
N PHE A 28 -0.94 6.73 -4.29
CA PHE A 28 -0.80 8.18 -4.14
C PHE A 28 -0.26 8.56 -2.76
N LEU A 29 -0.79 7.94 -1.70
CA LEU A 29 -0.30 8.18 -0.35
C LEU A 29 1.18 7.82 -0.23
N VAL A 30 1.57 6.64 -0.71
CA VAL A 30 2.95 6.14 -0.63
C VAL A 30 3.91 6.98 -1.49
N ALA A 31 3.50 7.38 -2.70
CA ALA A 31 4.33 8.22 -3.57
C ALA A 31 4.64 9.60 -2.96
N ALA A 32 3.73 10.14 -2.14
CA ALA A 32 3.91 11.42 -1.47
C ALA A 32 4.87 11.34 -0.26
N VAL A 33 5.16 10.15 0.29
CA VAL A 33 5.96 10.01 1.51
C VAL A 33 7.42 10.44 1.30
N PRO A 34 8.21 9.90 0.34
CA PRO A 34 9.61 10.28 0.19
C PRO A 34 9.86 11.79 0.01
N PRO A 35 9.14 12.51 -0.88
CA PRO A 35 9.40 13.94 -1.08
C PRO A 35 9.00 14.81 0.12
N LEU A 36 8.20 14.30 1.07
CA LEU A 36 7.81 15.01 2.29
C LEU A 36 8.70 14.64 3.49
N ALA A 37 9.01 13.35 3.63
CA ALA A 37 9.75 12.78 4.74
C ALA A 37 11.24 13.14 4.71
N PHE A 38 11.82 13.37 3.53
CA PHE A 38 13.24 13.70 3.36
C PHE A 38 13.49 15.19 3.08
N THR A 39 12.62 16.06 3.58
CA THR A 39 12.80 17.52 3.49
C THR A 39 13.47 18.07 4.75
N GLY A 40 14.02 19.29 4.67
CA GLY A 40 14.53 20.01 5.83
C GLY A 40 13.45 20.66 6.72
N SER A 41 12.16 20.53 6.38
CA SER A 41 11.07 21.20 7.08
C SER A 41 10.36 20.23 8.04
N GLY A 42 10.40 20.52 9.34
CA GLY A 42 9.74 19.68 10.34
C GLY A 42 8.23 19.50 10.09
N VAL A 43 7.55 20.52 9.56
CA VAL A 43 6.12 20.42 9.20
C VAL A 43 5.90 19.46 8.04
N ALA A 44 6.71 19.53 6.98
CA ALA A 44 6.59 18.63 5.84
C ALA A 44 6.90 17.18 6.24
N VAL A 45 7.88 16.96 7.11
CA VAL A 45 8.19 15.64 7.67
C VAL A 45 7.01 15.10 8.47
N LEU A 46 6.37 15.91 9.33
CA LEU A 46 5.17 15.50 10.07
C LEU A 46 4.04 15.07 9.13
N VAL A 47 3.78 15.83 8.06
CA VAL A 47 2.79 15.44 7.04
C VAL A 47 3.17 14.11 6.37
N GLY A 48 4.44 13.94 6.01
CA GLY A 48 4.95 12.69 5.43
C GLY A 48 4.73 11.48 6.35
N VAL A 49 4.99 11.62 7.65
CA VAL A 49 4.77 10.57 8.67
C VAL A 49 3.29 10.25 8.82
N LEU A 50 2.41 11.26 8.82
CA LEU A 50 0.96 11.06 8.89
C LEU A 50 0.44 10.31 7.65
N LEU A 51 0.91 10.68 6.45
CA LEU A 51 0.57 10.00 5.20
C LEU A 51 1.09 8.55 5.18
N TRP A 52 2.30 8.32 5.68
CA TRP A 52 2.86 6.99 5.80
C TRP A 52 2.03 6.12 6.76
N GLY A 53 1.68 6.65 7.93
CA GLY A 53 0.80 5.97 8.88
C GLY A 53 -0.57 5.67 8.30
N ALA A 54 -1.14 6.60 7.53
CA ALA A 54 -2.41 6.38 6.85
C ALA A 54 -2.31 5.29 5.77
N ALA A 55 -1.25 5.30 4.96
CA ALA A 55 -0.99 4.26 3.97
C ALA A 55 -0.87 2.87 4.64
N MET A 56 -0.11 2.76 5.73
CA MET A 56 -0.01 1.52 6.49
C MET A 56 -1.38 1.06 7.00
N GLY A 57 -2.18 1.95 7.59
CA GLY A 57 -3.51 1.60 8.11
C GLY A 57 -4.46 1.07 7.03
N VAL A 58 -4.46 1.70 5.86
CA VAL A 58 -5.21 1.22 4.68
C VAL A 58 -4.68 -0.16 4.26
N GLN A 59 -3.37 -0.29 4.10
CA GLN A 59 -2.73 -1.49 3.56
C GLN A 59 -2.95 -2.71 4.45
N ASP A 60 -2.75 -2.56 5.77
CA ASP A 60 -2.72 -3.69 6.70
C ASP A 60 -4.10 -4.30 6.95
N SER A 61 -5.15 -3.50 6.88
CA SER A 61 -6.54 -3.93 7.08
C SER A 61 -7.20 -4.34 5.76
N THR A 62 -7.10 -3.48 4.75
CA THR A 62 -7.91 -3.54 3.54
C THR A 62 -7.41 -4.58 2.55
N VAL A 63 -6.08 -4.76 2.45
CA VAL A 63 -5.51 -5.77 1.53
C VAL A 63 -5.83 -7.17 2.02
N LYS A 64 -5.78 -7.42 3.33
CA LYS A 64 -6.15 -8.72 3.92
C LYS A 64 -7.63 -9.03 3.68
N ALA A 65 -8.52 -8.03 3.85
CA ALA A 65 -9.93 -8.18 3.50
C ALA A 65 -10.14 -8.53 2.02
N LEU A 66 -9.40 -7.89 1.11
CA LEU A 66 -9.45 -8.23 -0.31
C LEU A 66 -8.97 -9.66 -0.57
N VAL A 67 -7.89 -10.11 0.05
CA VAL A 67 -7.42 -11.51 -0.08
C VAL A 67 -8.52 -12.49 0.36
N ALA A 68 -9.20 -12.25 1.48
CA ALA A 68 -10.31 -13.09 1.93
C ALA A 68 -11.52 -13.12 0.99
N ASP A 69 -11.77 -12.01 0.28
CA ASP A 69 -12.83 -11.88 -0.72
C ASP A 69 -12.48 -12.62 -2.03
N LEU A 70 -11.20 -12.84 -2.31
CA LEU A 70 -10.72 -13.45 -3.56
C LEU A 70 -10.62 -14.98 -3.52
N VAL A 71 -10.54 -15.58 -2.33
CA VAL A 71 -10.30 -17.02 -2.20
C VAL A 71 -11.38 -17.73 -1.38
N PRO A 72 -11.72 -18.99 -1.73
CA PRO A 72 -12.64 -19.81 -0.94
C PRO A 72 -12.13 -20.02 0.49
N ALA A 73 -13.06 -20.08 1.45
CA ALA A 73 -12.76 -20.21 2.88
C ALA A 73 -11.74 -21.31 3.24
N PRO A 74 -11.80 -22.53 2.67
CA PRO A 74 -10.86 -23.60 3.00
C PRO A 74 -9.39 -23.29 2.63
N THR A 75 -9.16 -22.38 1.69
CA THR A 75 -7.81 -22.06 1.15
C THR A 75 -7.26 -20.72 1.64
N ARG A 76 -7.99 -20.01 2.52
CA ARG A 76 -7.59 -18.69 3.02
C ARG A 76 -6.26 -18.69 3.76
N ALA A 77 -6.00 -19.71 4.56
CA ALA A 77 -4.74 -19.82 5.32
C ALA A 77 -3.53 -19.83 4.38
N SER A 78 -3.57 -20.65 3.33
CA SER A 78 -2.51 -20.71 2.33
C SER A 78 -2.38 -19.41 1.53
N ALA A 79 -3.50 -18.78 1.14
CA ALA A 79 -3.48 -17.50 0.44
C ALA A 79 -2.84 -16.39 1.28
N TYR A 80 -3.14 -16.32 2.57
CA TYR A 80 -2.49 -15.40 3.49
C TYR A 80 -1.01 -15.71 3.68
N GLY A 81 -0.63 -16.99 3.74
CA GLY A 81 0.78 -17.40 3.80
C GLY A 81 1.58 -16.92 2.59
N VAL A 82 1.06 -17.13 1.38
CA VAL A 82 1.68 -16.65 0.13
C VAL A 82 1.76 -15.13 0.12
N PHE A 83 0.68 -14.44 0.49
CA PHE A 83 0.67 -12.99 0.59
C PHE A 83 1.75 -12.47 1.55
N ALA A 84 1.84 -13.05 2.75
CA ALA A 84 2.83 -12.67 3.75
C ALA A 84 4.28 -12.93 3.28
N ALA A 85 4.51 -14.06 2.60
CA ALA A 85 5.83 -14.38 2.04
C ALA A 85 6.26 -13.36 0.97
N VAL A 86 5.36 -13.01 0.05
CA VAL A 86 5.62 -11.99 -0.98
C VAL A 86 5.81 -10.62 -0.35
N GLN A 87 4.97 -10.23 0.61
CA GLN A 87 5.07 -8.94 1.31
C GLN A 87 6.40 -8.83 2.06
N GLY A 88 6.80 -9.88 2.79
CA GLY A 88 8.07 -9.92 3.51
C GLY A 88 9.27 -9.87 2.57
N GLY A 89 9.28 -10.66 1.50
CA GLY A 89 10.34 -10.63 0.50
C GLY A 89 10.45 -9.26 -0.17
N ALA A 90 9.32 -8.66 -0.57
CA ALA A 90 9.28 -7.33 -1.14
C ALA A 90 9.73 -6.24 -0.15
N ALA A 91 9.42 -6.38 1.14
CA ALA A 91 9.87 -5.45 2.17
C ALA A 91 11.40 -5.49 2.35
N VAL A 92 12.01 -6.68 2.32
CA VAL A 92 13.48 -6.82 2.38
C VAL A 92 14.13 -6.20 1.15
N VAL A 93 13.70 -6.60 -0.05
CA VAL A 93 14.27 -6.09 -1.31
C VAL A 93 14.07 -4.58 -1.43
N GLY A 94 12.85 -4.11 -1.14
CA GLY A 94 12.49 -2.69 -1.17
C GLY A 94 13.25 -1.88 -0.14
N GLY A 95 13.43 -2.39 1.08
CA GLY A 95 14.20 -1.73 2.14
C GLY A 95 15.68 -1.60 1.78
N VAL A 96 16.31 -2.67 1.27
CA VAL A 96 17.70 -2.63 0.81
C VAL A 96 17.87 -1.67 -0.36
N ALA A 97 16.99 -1.72 -1.36
CA ALA A 97 17.03 -0.83 -2.50
C ALA A 97 16.82 0.64 -2.09
N ALA A 98 15.85 0.90 -1.20
CA ALA A 98 15.57 2.23 -0.70
C ALA A 98 16.75 2.80 0.10
N GLY A 99 17.37 2.01 0.98
CA GLY A 99 18.57 2.41 1.72
C GLY A 99 19.75 2.75 0.80
N ALA A 100 20.03 1.88 -0.17
CA ALA A 100 21.10 2.12 -1.13
C ALA A 100 20.85 3.37 -2.02
N LEU A 101 19.59 3.62 -2.40
CA LEU A 101 19.21 4.81 -3.15
C LEU A 101 19.29 6.07 -2.28
N TYR A 102 18.91 5.98 -1.00
CA TYR A 102 18.99 7.08 -0.06
C TYR A 102 20.41 7.60 0.10
N GLU A 103 21.40 6.71 0.24
CA GLU A 103 22.82 7.08 0.34
C GLU A 103 23.37 7.71 -0.94
N ARG A 104 22.86 7.31 -2.10
CA ARG A 104 23.36 7.78 -3.41
C ARG A 104 22.68 9.07 -3.89
N SER A 105 21.35 9.11 -3.86
CA SER A 105 20.57 10.21 -4.44
C SER A 105 19.10 10.17 -4.00
N LEU A 106 18.69 11.18 -3.23
CA LEU A 106 17.29 11.38 -2.85
C LEU A 106 16.34 11.50 -4.06
N PRO A 107 16.66 12.28 -5.12
CA PRO A 107 15.82 12.31 -6.32
C PRO A 107 15.64 10.94 -6.98
N ALA A 108 16.69 10.11 -6.99
CA ALA A 108 16.60 8.75 -7.54
C ALA A 108 15.67 7.87 -6.70
N LEU A 109 15.76 7.94 -5.36
CA LEU A 109 14.84 7.27 -4.44
C LEU A 109 13.39 7.66 -4.71
N VAL A 110 13.10 8.97 -4.77
CA VAL A 110 11.75 9.49 -5.03
C VAL A 110 11.23 8.98 -6.38
N THR A 111 12.06 9.00 -7.42
CA THR A 111 11.69 8.57 -8.78
C THR A 111 11.37 7.07 -8.81
N VAL A 112 12.20 6.23 -8.20
CA VAL A 112 11.99 4.77 -8.14
C VAL A 112 10.72 4.45 -7.35
N VAL A 113 10.49 5.11 -6.21
CA VAL A 113 9.23 4.96 -5.47
C VAL A 113 8.03 5.38 -6.32
N ALA A 114 8.09 6.51 -7.02
CA ALA A 114 7.00 6.96 -7.89
C ALA A 114 6.70 5.95 -9.01
N ILE A 115 7.72 5.42 -9.68
CA ILE A 115 7.56 4.39 -10.73
C ILE A 115 6.91 3.12 -10.16
N THR A 116 7.39 2.63 -9.01
CA THR A 116 6.81 1.44 -8.37
C THR A 116 5.36 1.67 -7.94
N GLN A 117 4.99 2.88 -7.52
CA GLN A 117 3.59 3.22 -7.23
C GLN A 117 2.72 3.24 -8.49
N VAL A 118 3.23 3.72 -9.64
CA VAL A 118 2.51 3.63 -10.92
C VAL A 118 2.27 2.17 -11.31
N VAL A 119 3.29 1.31 -11.19
CA VAL A 119 3.16 -0.13 -11.46
C VAL A 119 2.13 -0.76 -10.52
N ALA A 120 2.20 -0.46 -9.22
CA ALA A 120 1.23 -0.95 -8.24
C ALA A 120 -0.21 -0.51 -8.58
N LEU A 121 -0.40 0.74 -8.98
CA LEU A 121 -1.71 1.26 -9.41
C LEU A 121 -2.25 0.50 -10.63
N VAL A 122 -1.43 0.28 -11.64
CA VAL A 122 -1.82 -0.48 -12.84
C VAL A 122 -2.23 -1.91 -12.47
N LEU A 123 -1.40 -2.62 -11.70
CA LEU A 123 -1.68 -3.99 -11.27
C LEU A 123 -2.96 -4.08 -10.43
N LEU A 124 -3.18 -3.13 -9.53
CA LEU A 124 -4.37 -3.06 -8.70
C LEU A 124 -5.62 -2.80 -9.55
N VAL A 125 -5.57 -1.86 -10.50
CA VAL A 125 -6.69 -1.58 -11.41
C VAL A 125 -7.03 -2.81 -12.26
N VAL A 126 -6.03 -3.50 -12.81
CA VAL A 126 -6.23 -4.74 -13.58
C VAL A 126 -6.89 -5.81 -12.72
N THR A 127 -6.39 -6.02 -11.50
CA THR A 127 -6.94 -6.99 -10.55
C THR A 127 -8.39 -6.68 -10.22
N LEU A 128 -8.70 -5.43 -9.84
CA LEU A 128 -10.07 -5.03 -9.50
C LEU A 128 -11.04 -5.15 -10.68
N ARG A 129 -10.58 -4.91 -11.92
CA ARG A 129 -11.39 -5.10 -13.13
C ARG A 129 -11.65 -6.59 -13.39
N HIS A 130 -10.65 -7.44 -13.22
CA HIS A 130 -10.78 -8.88 -13.42
C HIS A 130 -11.80 -9.47 -12.44
N VAL A 131 -11.69 -9.12 -11.16
CA VAL A 131 -12.58 -9.59 -10.08
C VAL A 131 -14.02 -9.15 -10.31
N ARG A 132 -14.23 -7.91 -10.78
CA ARG A 132 -15.57 -7.43 -11.15
C ARG A 132 -16.18 -8.24 -12.28
N ARG A 133 -15.41 -8.57 -13.32
CA ARG A 133 -15.89 -9.34 -14.47
C ARG A 133 -16.32 -10.75 -14.08
N VAL A 134 -15.52 -11.45 -13.28
CA VAL A 134 -15.82 -12.82 -12.84
C VAL A 134 -17.08 -12.87 -11.97
N ARG A 135 -17.37 -11.81 -11.20
CA ARG A 135 -18.56 -11.74 -10.34
C ARG A 135 -19.85 -11.38 -11.08
N THR A 136 -19.75 -10.81 -12.29
CA THR A 136 -20.88 -10.44 -13.14
C THR A 136 -21.19 -11.45 -14.25
N ALA A 137 -20.29 -12.39 -14.48
CA ALA A 137 -20.46 -13.51 -15.42
C ALA A 137 -21.09 -14.70 -14.70
#